data_AF-A0A7T8K9F1-F1
#
_entry.id   AF-A0A7T8K9F1-F1
#
_cell.length_a   1.000
_cell.length_b   1.000
_cell.length_c   1.000
_cell.angle_alpha   90.00
_cell.angle_beta   90.00
_cell.angle_gamma   90.00
#
_symmetry.space_group_name_H-M   'P 1'
#
loop_
_entity.id
_entity.type
_entity.pdbx_description
1 polymer ?
#
loop_
_entity_poly.entity_id
_entity_poly.type
_entity_poly.pdbx_seq_one_letter_code
_entity_poly.pdbx_strand_id
1 'polypeptide(L)'
;MPKYIDPHALMREFGGKTVWKYNADTKSLFCMLCSISCPANRRCTVSQHTETKNHKKKLKYAKGQEGHRYWFRSPSPGSLDEWPAKE
;
A
#
# COMPACT_ATOMS: atom_id res chain seq x y z
N MET A 1 -29.21 -5.62 -2.59
CA MET A 1 -28.22 -6.30 -3.43
C MET A 1 -26.84 -5.69 -3.15
N PRO A 2 -25.86 -6.45 -2.63
CA PRO A 2 -24.49 -5.95 -2.57
C PRO A 2 -24.02 -5.75 -4.02
N LYS A 3 -23.82 -4.49 -4.41
CA LYS A 3 -23.31 -4.17 -5.74
C LYS A 3 -21.88 -4.69 -5.79
N TYR A 4 -21.61 -5.65 -6.67
CA TYR A 4 -20.25 -6.07 -6.96
C TYR A 4 -19.43 -4.83 -7.33
N ILE A 5 -18.38 -4.57 -6.57
CA ILE A 5 -17.48 -3.44 -6.82
C ILE A 5 -16.20 -4.02 -7.40
N ASP A 6 -15.85 -3.58 -8.61
CA ASP A 6 -14.63 -4.00 -9.25
C ASP A 6 -13.41 -3.44 -8.46
N PRO A 7 -12.53 -4.32 -7.94
CA PRO A 7 -11.39 -3.89 -7.14
C PRO A 7 -10.39 -3.07 -7.96
N HIS A 8 -10.26 -3.33 -9.27
CA HIS A 8 -9.35 -2.56 -10.13
C HIS A 8 -9.86 -1.14 -10.35
N ALA A 9 -11.17 -0.95 -10.49
CA ALA A 9 -11.80 0.37 -10.55
C ALA A 9 -11.55 1.19 -9.27
N LEU A 10 -11.69 0.55 -8.09
CA LEU A 10 -11.36 1.19 -6.81
C LEU A 10 -9.90 1.59 -6.72
N MET A 11 -9.00 0.69 -7.08
CA MET A 11 -7.57 1.00 -7.09
C MET A 11 -7.30 2.20 -7.99
N ARG A 12 -7.88 2.25 -9.19
CA ARG A 12 -7.68 3.35 -10.14
C ARG A 12 -8.17 4.69 -9.60
N GLU A 13 -9.28 4.70 -8.86
CA GLU A 13 -9.86 5.91 -8.27
C GLU A 13 -9.04 6.45 -7.08
N PHE A 14 -8.50 5.56 -6.24
CA PHE A 14 -7.92 5.92 -4.93
C PHE A 14 -6.38 5.96 -4.90
N GLY A 15 -5.71 6.14 -6.04
CA GLY A 15 -4.25 6.32 -6.12
C GLY A 15 -3.49 5.27 -6.95
N GLY A 16 -4.20 4.33 -7.55
CA GLY A 16 -3.67 3.35 -8.51
C GLY A 16 -2.92 2.18 -7.87
N LYS A 17 -2.24 1.43 -8.73
CA LYS A 17 -1.44 0.24 -8.38
C LYS A 17 -0.19 0.54 -7.55
N THR A 18 0.21 1.82 -7.44
CA THR A 18 1.35 2.27 -6.63
C THR A 18 0.99 2.43 -5.15
N VAL A 19 -0.30 2.58 -4.84
CA VAL A 19 -0.79 2.75 -3.47
C VAL A 19 -1.48 1.49 -2.98
N TRP A 20 -2.24 0.84 -3.86
CA TRP A 20 -3.07 -0.30 -3.52
C TRP A 20 -2.57 -1.57 -4.21
N LYS A 21 -2.66 -2.70 -3.50
CA LYS A 21 -2.46 -4.05 -4.03
C LYS A 21 -3.70 -4.87 -3.73
N TYR A 22 -4.33 -5.43 -4.75
CA TYR A 22 -5.45 -6.35 -4.56
C TYR A 22 -4.93 -7.73 -4.17
N ASN A 23 -5.49 -8.27 -3.09
CA ASN A 23 -5.31 -9.64 -2.68
C ASN A 23 -6.59 -10.42 -3.04
N ALA A 24 -6.49 -11.31 -4.02
CA ALA A 24 -7.60 -12.12 -4.49
C ALA A 24 -8.04 -13.19 -3.46
N ASP A 25 -7.10 -13.66 -2.63
CA ASP A 25 -7.34 -14.68 -1.62
C ASP A 25 -8.30 -14.16 -0.54
N THR A 26 -7.98 -12.99 0.02
CA THR A 26 -8.79 -12.34 1.06
C THR A 26 -9.79 -11.32 0.51
N LYS A 27 -9.89 -11.17 -0.82
CA LYS A 27 -10.71 -10.17 -1.51
C LYS A 27 -10.56 -8.76 -0.91
N SER A 28 -9.33 -8.39 -0.61
CA SER A 28 -8.97 -7.16 0.13
C SER A 28 -7.98 -6.31 -0.65
N LEU A 29 -8.10 -5.00 -0.52
CA LEU A 29 -7.14 -4.01 -1.02
C LEU A 29 -6.15 -3.65 0.09
N PHE A 30 -4.89 -3.99 -0.13
CA PHE A 30 -3.79 -3.66 0.77
C PHE A 30 -3.15 -2.33 0.37
N CYS A 31 -3.10 -1.37 1.27
CA CYS A 31 -2.41 -0.10 1.06
C CYS A 31 -0.92 -0.27 1.37
N MET A 32 -0.06 -0.16 0.36
CA MET A 32 1.40 -0.30 0.50
C MET A 32 2.04 0.86 1.26
N LEU A 33 1.37 2.02 1.33
CA LEU A 33 1.85 3.17 2.11
C LEU A 33 1.59 3.01 3.61
N CYS A 34 0.41 2.49 3.96
CA CYS A 34 -0.02 2.38 5.35
C CYS A 34 0.19 0.98 5.94
N SER A 35 0.48 -0.01 5.11
CA SER A 35 0.52 -1.43 5.47
C SER A 35 -0.80 -1.93 6.08
N ILE A 36 -1.93 -1.46 5.56
CA ILE A 36 -3.28 -1.80 6.05
C ILE A 36 -4.08 -2.50 4.94
N SER A 37 -4.80 -3.56 5.30
CA SER A 37 -5.77 -4.22 4.42
C SER A 37 -7.19 -3.66 4.63
N CYS A 38 -7.82 -3.24 3.54
CA CYS A 38 -9.21 -2.81 3.50
C CYS A 38 -10.04 -3.78 2.64
N PRO A 39 -11.28 -4.14 3.01
CA PRO A 39 -12.10 -5.02 2.21
C PRO A 39 -12.49 -4.37 0.87
N ALA A 40 -12.23 -5.05 -0.25
CA ALA A 40 -12.51 -4.50 -1.60
C ALA A 40 -14.00 -4.33 -1.89
N ASN A 41 -14.87 -5.06 -1.16
CA ASN A 41 -16.32 -4.94 -1.26
C ASN A 41 -16.87 -3.62 -0.66
N ARG A 42 -16.06 -2.81 0.03
CA ARG A 42 -16.52 -1.58 0.68
C ARG A 42 -15.77 -0.35 0.18
N ARG A 43 -16.29 0.27 -0.89
CA ARG A 43 -15.79 1.56 -1.40
C ARG A 43 -15.67 2.62 -0.30
N CYS A 44 -16.66 2.74 0.58
CA CYS A 44 -16.63 3.72 1.67
C CYS A 44 -15.42 3.52 2.60
N THR A 45 -15.04 2.28 2.89
CA THR A 45 -13.88 1.97 3.74
C THR A 45 -12.57 2.39 3.07
N VAL A 46 -12.43 2.11 1.76
CA VAL A 46 -11.27 2.52 0.98
C VAL A 46 -11.19 4.05 0.87
N SER A 47 -12.32 4.72 0.61
CA SER A 47 -12.43 6.18 0.59
C SER A 47 -12.02 6.80 1.92
N GLN A 48 -12.64 6.38 3.03
CA GLN A 48 -12.30 6.89 4.36
C GLN A 48 -10.81 6.67 4.70
N HIS A 49 -10.25 5.52 4.29
CA HIS A 49 -8.82 5.28 4.45
C HIS A 49 -7.98 6.32 3.70
N THR A 50 -8.28 6.59 2.43
CA THR A 50 -7.55 7.63 1.67
C THR A 50 -7.69 9.03 2.27
N GLU A 51 -8.82 9.31 2.91
CA GLU A 51 -9.09 10.59 3.54
C GLU A 51 -8.38 10.77 4.89
N THR A 52 -7.91 9.67 5.49
CA THR A 52 -7.26 9.64 6.80
C THR A 52 -5.97 10.46 6.80
N LYS A 53 -5.74 11.23 7.87
CA LYS A 53 -4.55 12.10 8.03
C LYS A 53 -3.23 11.34 7.86
N ASN A 54 -3.15 10.10 8.37
CA ASN A 54 -1.98 9.23 8.23
C ASN A 54 -1.68 8.89 6.77
N HIS A 55 -2.70 8.50 6.00
CA HIS A 55 -2.56 8.17 4.58
C HIS A 55 -2.06 9.39 3.79
N LYS A 56 -2.70 10.55 3.96
CA LYS A 56 -2.29 11.80 3.29
C LYS A 56 -0.86 12.21 3.65
N LYS A 57 -0.47 12.06 4.91
CA LYS A 57 0.89 12.36 5.39
C LYS A 57 1.90 11.45 4.68
N LYS A 58 1.70 10.13 4.71
CA LYS A 58 2.59 9.17 4.03
C LYS A 58 2.62 9.32 2.52
N LEU A 59 1.48 9.61 1.89
CA LEU A 59 1.40 9.88 0.46
C LEU A 59 2.23 11.12 0.07
N LYS A 60 2.18 12.19 0.88
CA LYS A 60 3.02 13.38 0.68
C LYS A 60 4.51 13.06 0.85
N TYR A 61 4.88 12.26 1.85
CA TYR A 61 6.28 11.82 1.99
C TYR A 61 6.72 10.97 0.79
N ALA A 62 5.91 9.99 0.37
CA ALA A 62 6.23 9.14 -0.78
C ALA A 62 6.40 9.95 -2.07
N LYS A 63 5.53 10.96 -2.32
CA LYS A 63 5.66 11.86 -3.48
C LYS A 63 6.82 12.86 -3.34
N GLY A 64 7.09 13.35 -2.13
CA GLY A 64 8.19 14.27 -1.86
C GLY A 64 9.57 13.62 -1.89
N GLN A 65 9.64 12.29 -1.79
CA GLN A 65 10.88 11.52 -1.85
C GLN A 65 11.21 10.98 -3.26
N GLU A 66 10.53 11.42 -4.31
CA GLU A 66 10.89 11.08 -5.70
C GLU A 66 12.31 11.56 -6.10
N GLY A 67 12.95 12.39 -5.27
CA GLY A 67 14.37 12.76 -5.36
C GLY A 67 15.36 11.76 -4.72
N HIS A 68 14.92 10.72 -4.03
CA HIS A 68 15.81 9.70 -3.44
C HIS A 68 15.33 8.30 -3.80
N ARG A 69 15.61 7.91 -5.04
CA ARG A 69 15.39 6.61 -5.71
C ARG A 69 16.11 5.44 -5.02
N TYR A 70 16.01 5.24 -3.71
CA TYR A 70 16.75 4.16 -3.04
C TYR A 70 16.07 3.63 -1.76
N TRP A 71 14.78 3.29 -1.78
CA TRP A 71 14.18 2.54 -0.66
C TRP A 71 13.26 1.38 -1.06
N PHE A 72 13.01 1.17 -2.35
CA PHE A 72 12.30 -0.01 -2.86
C PHE A 72 13.20 -0.83 -3.79
N ARG A 73 14.37 -1.21 -3.30
CA ARG A 73 15.08 -2.37 -3.86
C ARG A 73 14.85 -3.51 -2.87
N SER A 74 14.05 -4.48 -3.29
CA SER A 74 13.83 -5.74 -2.60
C SER A 74 15.17 -6.29 -2.05
N PRO A 75 15.20 -6.94 -0.88
CA PRO A 75 16.36 -7.76 -0.55
C PRO A 75 16.45 -8.88 -1.60
N SER A 76 17.43 -8.77 -2.50
CA SER A 76 17.88 -9.91 -3.27
C SER A 76 18.38 -10.96 -2.28
N PRO A 77 17.90 -12.22 -2.30
CA PRO A 77 18.45 -13.27 -1.47
C PRO A 77 19.84 -13.62 -2.00
N GLY A 78 20.87 -13.06 -1.39
CA GLY A 78 22.24 -13.28 -1.84
C GLY A 78 23.24 -12.33 -1.20
N SER A 79 23.32 -12.32 0.14
CA SER A 79 24.59 -12.17 0.86
C SER A 79 24.32 -12.38 2.35
N LEU A 80 24.73 -13.54 2.82
CA LEU A 80 24.95 -13.83 4.23
C LEU A 80 26.17 -13.00 4.64
N ASP A 81 25.97 -11.87 5.31
CA ASP A 81 27.06 -11.20 6.02
C ASP A 81 26.48 -10.53 7.29
N GLU A 82 26.69 -11.26 8.37
CA GLU A 82 27.04 -10.82 9.72
C GLU A 82 26.37 -9.52 10.25
N TRP A 83 25.42 -9.74 11.16
CA TRP A 83 25.10 -8.75 12.18
C TRP A 83 26.16 -8.81 13.29
N PRO A 84 26.79 -7.69 13.69
CA PRO A 84 27.58 -7.69 14.91
C PRO A 84 26.64 -7.68 16.13
N ALA A 85 26.77 -8.73 16.93
CA ALA A 85 26.27 -8.77 18.30
C ALA A 85 26.90 -7.59 19.09
N LYS A 86 26.05 -6.77 19.69
CA LYS A 86 26.48 -5.83 20.73
C LYS A 86 26.29 -6.51 22.08
N GLU A 87 27.44 -6.66 22.74
CA GLU A 87 27.73 -6.79 24.19
C GLU A 87 26.63 -7.20 25.17
#